data_AF-C7P4N1-F1
#
_entry.id   AF-C7P4N1-F1
#
_cell.length_a   1.000
_cell.length_b   1.000
_cell.length_c   1.000
_cell.angle_alpha   90.00
_cell.angle_beta   90.00
_cell.angle_gamma   90.00
#
_symmetry.space_group_name_H-M   'P 1'
#
loop_
_entity.id
_entity.type
_entity.pdbx_description
1 polymer ?
#
loop_
_entity_poly.entity_id
_entity_poly.type
_entity_poly.pdbx_seq_one_letter_code
_entity_poly.pdbx_strand_id
1 'polypeptide(L)' 'MNCPACGVRMSYNDETTKLTEFVCPRCHETIIEYKSRARMAP' A
#
# COMPACT_ATOMS: atom_id res chain seq x y z
N MET A 1 1.60 5.72 5.10
CA MET A 1 2.91 5.07 5.21
C MET A 1 3.99 6.07 4.79
N ASN A 2 5.12 6.14 5.50
CA ASN A 2 6.27 6.93 5.04
C ASN A 2 7.21 6.00 4.27
N CYS A 3 7.78 6.49 3.19
CA CYS A 3 8.70 5.71 2.35
C CYS A 3 9.95 5.37 3.17
N PRO A 4 10.32 4.08 3.28
CA PRO A 4 11.51 3.66 4.04
C PRO A 4 12.80 4.20 3.43
N ALA A 5 12.82 4.48 2.12
CA ALA A 5 14.01 5.00 1.44
C ALA A 5 14.25 6.50 1.66
N CYS A 6 13.20 7.34 1.68
CA CYS A 6 13.36 8.80 1.71
C CYS A 6 12.57 9.54 2.79
N GLY A 7 11.80 8.83 3.61
CA GLY A 7 10.99 9.39 4.70
C GLY A 7 9.78 10.22 4.24
N VAL A 8 9.56 10.41 2.94
CA VAL A 8 8.43 11.17 2.41
C VAL A 8 7.14 10.36 2.57
N ARG A 9 6.05 11.08 2.87
CA ARG A 9 4.71 10.50 2.94
C ARG A 9 4.32 9.89 1.59
N MET A 10 4.04 8.59 1.58
CA MET A 10 3.57 7.89 0.39
C MET A 10 2.10 8.20 0.13
N SER A 11 1.75 8.31 -1.15
CA SER A 11 0.37 8.26 -1.60
C SER A 11 -0.13 6.84 -1.45
N TYR A 12 -1.39 6.64 -1.06
CA TYR A 12 -1.99 5.32 -1.04
C TYR A 12 -3.24 5.30 -1.92
N ASN A 13 -3.37 4.27 -2.74
CA ASN A 13 -4.57 3.96 -3.48
C ASN A 13 -5.24 2.75 -2.83
N ASP A 14 -6.48 2.91 -2.42
CA ASP A 14 -7.30 1.83 -1.85
C ASP A 14 -8.56 1.52 -2.67
N GLU A 15 -8.59 1.97 -3.93
CA GLU A 15 -9.72 1.83 -4.86
C GLU A 15 -10.19 0.38 -5.05
N THR A 16 -9.29 -0.59 -4.90
CA THR A 16 -9.68 -2.00 -4.92
C THR A 16 -9.85 -2.50 -3.48
N THR A 17 -11.05 -2.93 -3.12
CA THR A 17 -11.42 -3.39 -1.76
C THR A 17 -10.54 -4.53 -1.22
N LYS A 18 -9.68 -5.11 -2.07
CA LYS A 18 -8.82 -6.26 -1.80
C LYS A 18 -7.37 -5.89 -1.45
N LEU A 19 -6.87 -4.73 -1.85
CA LEU A 19 -5.49 -4.32 -1.60
C LEU A 19 -5.35 -2.81 -1.45
N THR A 20 -4.37 -2.39 -0.67
CA THR A 20 -3.92 -1.01 -0.58
C THR A 20 -2.53 -0.93 -1.19
N GLU A 21 -2.40 -0.12 -2.23
CA GLU A 21 -1.11 0.18 -2.83
C GLU A 21 -0.59 1.50 -2.24
N PHE A 22 0.66 1.53 -1.82
CA PHE A 22 1.37 2.74 -1.39
C PHE A 22 2.46 3.04 -2.39
N VAL A 23 2.45 4.26 -2.95
CA VAL A 23 3.44 4.72 -3.93
C VAL A 23 4.15 5.96 -3.40
N CYS A 24 5.48 5.93 -3.37
CA CYS A 24 6.27 7.10 -3.03
C CYS A 24 6.40 8.04 -4.24
N PRO A 25 5.98 9.32 -4.16
CA PRO A 25 6.09 10.26 -5.29
C PRO A 25 7.53 10.73 -5.57
N ARG A 26 8.49 10.43 -4.69
CA ARG A 26 9.90 10.80 -4.87
C ARG A 26 10.76 9.65 -5.37
N CYS A 27 10.67 8.51 -4.70
CA CYS A 27 11.47 7.32 -5.02
C CYS A 27 10.78 6.37 -5.98
N HIS A 28 9.47 6.57 -6.22
CA HIS A 28 8.62 5.66 -6.99
C HIS A 28 8.59 4.23 -6.41
N GLU A 29 8.88 4.12 -5.11
CA GLU A 29 8.79 2.86 -4.38
C GLU A 29 7.33 2.46 -4.18
N THR A 30 7.01 1.19 -4.44
CA THR A 30 5.66 0.65 -4.35
C THR A 30 5.59 -0.42 -3.26
N ILE A 31 4.61 -0.30 -2.37
CA ILE A 31 4.32 -1.28 -1.32
C ILE A 31 2.87 -1.69 -1.48
N ILE A 32 2.60 -2.98 -1.59
CA ILE A 32 1.24 -3.50 -1.72
C ILE A 32 0.90 -4.25 -0.44
N GLU A 33 -0.07 -3.74 0.31
CA GLU A 33 -0.64 -4.43 1.46
C GLU A 33 -1.98 -5.06 1.09
N TYR A 34 -2.08 -6.37 1.26
CA TYR A 34 -3.34 -7.09 1.05
C TYR A 34 -4.23 -6.90 2.28
N LYS A 35 -5.43 -6.34 2.08
CA LYS A 35 -6.42 -6.23 3.16
C LYS A 35 -6.87 -7.67 3.48
N SER A 36 -6.59 -8.17 4.69
CA SER A 36 -6.87 -9.54 5.17
C SER A 36 -8.37 -9.90 5.27
N ARG A 37 -9.22 -9.34 4.40
CA ARG A 37 -10.66 -9.65 4.27
C ARG A 37 -10.94 -10.79 3.31
N ALA A 38 -9.94 -11.50 2.81
CA ALA A 38 -10.14 -12.89 2.41
C ALA A 38 -10.24 -13.73 3.70
N ARG A 39 -11.41 -13.67 4.34
CA ARG A 39 -11.80 -14.67 5.33
C ARG A 39 -11.76 -16.00 4.56
N MET A 40 -10.69 -16.77 4.71
CA MET A 40 -10.71 -18.20 4.45
C MET A 40 -11.81 -18.75 5.36
N ALA A 41 -13.02 -18.86 4.83
CA ALA A 41 -14.04 -19.68 5.44
C ALA A 41 -13.73 -21.12 4.99
N PRO A 42 -13.49 -22.06 5.93
CA PRO A 42 -13.36 -23.48 5.61
C PRO A 42 -14.65 -24.05 5.02
#